data_AF-A0A8H7C6S3-F1
#
_entry.id   AF-A0A8H7C6S3-F1
#
_cell.length_a   1.000
_cell.length_b   1.000
_cell.length_c   1.000
_cell.angle_alpha   90.00
_cell.angle_beta   90.00
_cell.angle_gamma   90.00
#
_symmetry.space_group_name_H-M   'P 1'
#
loop_
_entity.id
_entity.type
_entity.pdbx_description
1 polymer ?
#
loop_
_entity_poly.entity_id
_entity_poly.type
_entity_poly.pdbx_seq_one_letter_code
_entity_poly.pdbx_strand_id
1 'polypeptide(L)'
;MQTTSESFTPIPKDLIIRGANIVFMTDDGSKFHVHAYFFTRESVYWQQKLTGHNEPHHPLSKRYTPNDPYIIQDVDSRDLRKFLRVFYNTR
;
A
#
# COMPACT_ATOMS: atom_id res chain seq x y z
N MET A 1 24.32 35.49 -3.39
CA MET A 1 23.83 34.10 -3.53
C MET A 1 22.71 33.90 -2.54
N GLN A 2 21.46 33.82 -2.99
CA GLN A 2 20.32 33.45 -2.14
C GLN A 2 20.24 31.93 -2.10
N THR A 3 20.44 31.35 -0.92
CA THR A 3 20.21 29.93 -0.66
C THR A 3 18.71 29.73 -0.47
N THR A 4 18.04 29.18 -1.48
CA THR A 4 16.67 28.68 -1.35
C THR A 4 16.72 27.49 -0.40
N SER A 5 16.31 27.68 0.85
CA SER A 5 16.06 26.58 1.77
C SER A 5 14.79 25.88 1.29
N GLU A 6 14.94 24.81 0.54
CA GLU A 6 13.82 23.90 0.28
C GLU A 6 13.28 23.42 1.63
N SER A 7 12.03 23.75 1.93
CA SER A 7 11.36 23.28 3.13
C SER A 7 11.25 21.76 3.04
N PHE A 8 11.96 21.04 3.91
CA PHE A 8 11.80 19.60 4.07
C PHE A 8 10.38 19.33 4.60
N THR A 9 9.46 18.96 3.71
CA THR A 9 8.18 18.38 4.13
C THR A 9 8.47 16.94 4.52
N PRO A 10 8.32 16.56 5.81
CA PRO A 10 8.51 15.17 6.21
C PRO A 10 7.52 14.30 5.44
N ILE A 11 8.03 13.25 4.79
CA ILE A 11 7.18 12.27 4.11
C ILE A 11 6.32 11.61 5.18
N PRO A 12 4.98 11.67 5.09
CA PRO A 12 4.13 11.01 6.07
C PRO A 12 4.47 9.53 6.16
N LYS A 13 4.56 9.00 7.38
CA LYS A 13 4.86 7.59 7.61
C LYS A 13 3.84 6.69 6.91
N ASP A 14 2.58 7.09 6.94
CA ASP A 14 1.47 6.35 6.36
C ASP A 14 1.05 6.92 4.99
N LEU A 15 0.35 6.12 4.19
CA LEU A 15 -0.32 6.54 2.96
C LEU A 15 -1.80 6.17 3.09
N ILE A 16 -2.69 7.16 2.94
CA ILE A 16 -4.14 6.94 3.04
C ILE A 16 -4.81 7.33 1.74
N ILE A 17 -5.27 6.33 0.99
CA ILE A 17 -6.06 6.53 -0.22
C ILE A 17 -7.55 6.46 0.12
N ARG A 18 -8.33 7.43 -0.36
CA ARG A 18 -9.79 7.43 -0.22
C ARG A 18 -10.38 6.17 -0.88
N GLY A 19 -11.28 5.48 -0.17
CA GLY A 19 -11.91 4.26 -0.67
C GLY A 19 -11.08 2.98 -0.49
N ALA A 20 -9.92 3.08 0.15
CA ALA A 20 -9.10 1.92 0.49
C ALA A 20 -9.89 0.83 1.22
N ASN A 21 -9.69 -0.42 0.81
CA ASN A 21 -10.34 -1.60 1.38
C ASN A 21 -9.35 -2.63 1.95
N ILE A 22 -8.05 -2.30 1.96
CA ILE A 22 -6.98 -3.08 2.58
C ILE A 22 -5.96 -2.15 3.22
N VAL A 23 -5.34 -2.61 4.31
CA VAL A 23 -4.20 -1.96 4.96
C VAL A 23 -3.00 -2.91 4.90
N PHE A 24 -1.94 -2.49 4.23
CA PHE A 24 -0.62 -3.12 4.31
C PHE A 24 0.24 -2.43 5.36
N MET A 25 1.12 -3.18 6.02
CA MET A 25 2.13 -2.65 6.93
C MET A 25 3.50 -3.24 6.59
N THR A 26 4.50 -2.39 6.42
CA THR A 26 5.90 -2.79 6.22
C THR A 26 6.62 -3.00 7.56
N ASP A 27 7.82 -3.57 7.54
CA ASP A 27 8.59 -3.93 8.76
C ASP A 27 8.94 -2.71 9.63
N ASP A 28 9.07 -1.52 9.05
CA ASP A 28 9.26 -0.24 9.77
C ASP A 28 7.97 0.33 10.40
N GLY A 29 6.86 -0.41 10.26
CA GLY A 29 5.54 -0.07 10.77
C GLY A 29 4.81 1.00 9.97
N SER A 30 5.26 1.36 8.77
CA SER A 30 4.52 2.24 7.86
C SER A 30 3.27 1.56 7.33
N LYS A 31 2.12 2.26 7.39
CA LYS A 31 0.83 1.72 6.94
C LYS A 31 0.39 2.31 5.60
N PHE A 32 -0.12 1.45 4.73
CA PHE A 32 -0.58 1.81 3.40
C PHE A 32 -2.04 1.38 3.24
N HIS A 33 -2.95 2.34 3.32
CA HIS A 33 -4.38 2.14 3.10
C HIS A 33 -4.63 2.32 1.60
N VAL A 34 -4.83 1.21 0.90
CA VAL A 34 -4.92 1.16 -0.57
C VAL A 34 -6.10 0.30 -1.02
N HIS A 35 -6.28 0.21 -2.34
CA HIS A 35 -7.26 -0.66 -2.97
C HIS A 35 -6.60 -2.00 -3.29
N ALA A 36 -7.14 -3.09 -2.75
CA ALA A 36 -6.67 -4.44 -3.04
C ALA A 36 -6.81 -4.80 -4.53
N TYR A 37 -7.75 -4.15 -5.24
CA TYR A 37 -8.07 -4.40 -6.64
C TYR A 37 -6.84 -4.52 -7.55
N PHE A 38 -5.87 -3.61 -7.43
CA PHE A 38 -4.67 -3.63 -8.27
C PHE A 38 -3.79 -4.85 -8.00
N PHE A 39 -3.71 -5.32 -6.76
CA PHE A 39 -2.92 -6.48 -6.37
C PHE A 39 -3.59 -7.78 -6.80
N THR A 40 -4.89 -7.88 -6.54
CA THR A 40 -5.69 -9.07 -6.86
C THR A 40 -5.85 -9.25 -8.37
N ARG A 41 -5.98 -8.16 -9.14
CA ARG A 41 -6.11 -8.22 -10.60
C ARG A 41 -4.80 -8.60 -11.31
N GLU A 42 -3.67 -8.03 -10.90
CA GLU A 42 -2.42 -8.10 -11.66
C GLU A 42 -1.44 -9.18 -11.17
N SER A 43 -1.69 -9.79 -10.00
CA SER A 43 -0.78 -10.76 -9.40
C SER A 43 -1.52 -11.98 -8.87
N VAL A 44 -1.31 -13.14 -9.51
CA VAL A 44 -1.84 -14.43 -9.05
C VAL A 44 -1.41 -14.73 -7.61
N TYR A 45 -0.17 -14.36 -7.26
CA TYR A 45 0.32 -14.49 -5.89
C TYR A 45 -0.53 -13.71 -4.88
N TRP A 46 -0.79 -12.42 -5.15
CA TRP A 46 -1.60 -11.60 -4.25
C TRP A 46 -3.08 -11.95 -4.29
N GLN A 47 -3.60 -12.36 -5.45
CA GLN A 47 -4.94 -12.91 -5.60
C GLN A 47 -5.13 -14.10 -4.65
N GLN A 48 -4.23 -15.08 -4.70
CA GLN A 48 -4.28 -16.25 -3.84
C GLN A 48 -4.08 -15.88 -2.36
N LYS A 49 -3.11 -15.01 -2.04
CA LYS A 49 -2.83 -14.60 -0.66
C LYS A 49 -3.98 -13.84 0.01
N LEU A 50 -4.66 -12.96 -0.74
CA LEU A 50 -5.68 -12.07 -0.19
C LEU A 50 -7.07 -12.68 -0.23
N THR A 51 -7.37 -13.54 -1.21
CA THR A 51 -8.72 -14.08 -1.43
C THR A 51 -8.82 -15.58 -1.19
N GLY A 52 -7.70 -16.32 -1.25
CA GLY A 52 -7.70 -17.78 -1.24
C GLY A 52 -8.01 -18.42 -2.60
N HIS A 53 -8.20 -17.63 -3.65
CA HIS A 53 -8.54 -18.08 -5.00
C HIS A 53 -7.44 -17.69 -6.00
N ASN A 54 -7.33 -18.43 -7.11
CA ASN A 54 -6.39 -18.12 -8.20
C ASN A 54 -7.04 -17.31 -9.33
N GLU A 55 -8.35 -17.09 -9.27
CA GLU A 55 -9.14 -16.35 -10.25
C GLU A 55 -9.42 -14.92 -9.76
N PRO A 56 -9.52 -13.92 -10.65
CA PRO A 56 -9.79 -12.53 -10.27
C PRO A 56 -11.22 -12.33 -9.76
N HIS A 57 -11.50 -11.15 -9.18
CA HIS A 57 -12.84 -10.71 -8.75
C HIS A 57 -13.43 -11.39 -7.51
N HIS A 58 -12.65 -12.19 -6.80
CA HIS A 58 -13.05 -12.71 -5.48
C HIS A 58 -12.90 -11.65 -4.38
N PRO A 59 -13.80 -11.64 -3.38
CA PRO A 59 -13.66 -10.78 -2.22
C PRO A 59 -12.42 -11.15 -1.40
N LEU A 60 -11.96 -10.21 -0.57
CA LEU A 60 -10.92 -10.48 0.41
C LEU A 60 -11.39 -11.55 1.40
N SER A 61 -10.49 -12.48 1.74
CA SER A 61 -10.75 -13.58 2.68
C SER A 61 -11.03 -13.08 4.10
N LYS A 62 -10.48 -11.92 4.46
CA LYS A 62 -10.77 -11.19 5.70
C LYS A 62 -10.71 -9.69 5.50
N ARG A 63 -11.13 -8.95 6.54
CA ARG A 63 -10.92 -7.49 6.61
C ARG A 63 -9.52 -7.20 7.14
N TYR A 64 -8.77 -6.38 6.42
CA TYR A 64 -7.47 -5.89 6.86
C TYR A 64 -7.64 -4.46 7.35
N THR A 65 -7.45 -4.24 8.65
CA THR A 65 -7.73 -2.96 9.32
C THR A 65 -6.42 -2.34 9.83
N PRO A 66 -6.41 -1.08 10.27
CA PRO A 66 -5.21 -0.51 10.88
C PRO A 66 -4.72 -1.24 12.14
N ASN A 67 -5.60 -2.00 12.80
CA ASN A 67 -5.30 -2.80 13.99
C ASN A 67 -4.98 -4.27 13.66
N ASP A 68 -5.35 -4.74 12.47
CA ASP A 68 -5.01 -6.07 11.92
C ASP A 68 -4.64 -5.92 10.42
N PRO A 69 -3.49 -5.30 10.11
CA PRO A 69 -3.05 -5.09 8.74
C PRO A 69 -2.45 -6.37 8.15
N TYR A 70 -2.33 -6.44 6.83
CA TYR A 70 -1.48 -7.44 6.19
C TYR A 70 -0.02 -6.99 6.29
N ILE A 71 0.82 -7.78 6.95
CA ILE A 71 2.25 -7.48 7.09
C ILE A 71 2.98 -7.92 5.82
N ILE A 72 3.64 -6.97 5.15
CA ILE A 72 4.53 -7.24 4.01
C ILE A 72 5.97 -7.16 4.52
N GLN A 73 6.62 -8.32 4.57
CA GLN A 73 8.02 -8.46 4.97
C GLN A 73 8.96 -8.13 3.81
N ASP A 74 10.18 -7.72 4.15
CA ASP A 74 11.29 -7.50 3.21
C ASP A 74 10.97 -6.43 2.14
N VAL A 75 10.13 -5.45 2.49
CA VAL A 75 9.74 -4.35 1.61
C VAL A 75 10.05 -3.00 2.27
N ASP A 76 10.90 -2.21 1.62
CA ASP A 76 11.15 -0.82 2.02
C ASP A 76 9.91 0.04 1.76
N SER A 77 9.49 0.79 2.79
CA SER A 77 8.29 1.62 2.77
C SER A 77 8.37 2.76 1.74
N ARG A 78 9.56 3.27 1.43
CA ARG A 78 9.75 4.35 0.46
C ARG A 78 9.60 3.82 -0.95
N ASP A 79 10.13 2.64 -1.22
CA ASP A 79 9.99 2.00 -2.52
C ASP A 79 8.55 1.54 -2.78
N LEU A 80 7.87 0.98 -1.78
CA LEU A 80 6.44 0.70 -1.88
C LEU A 80 5.62 1.98 -2.14
N ARG A 81 5.95 3.09 -1.47
CA ARG A 81 5.30 4.39 -1.73
C ARG A 81 5.51 4.86 -3.18
N LYS A 82 6.73 4.76 -3.71
CA LYS A 82 7.02 5.10 -5.12
C LYS A 82 6.24 4.20 -6.08
N PHE A 83 6.17 2.91 -5.81
CA PHE A 83 5.38 1.97 -6.61
C PHE A 83 3.90 2.34 -6.61
N LEU A 84 3.32 2.62 -5.44
CA LEU A 84 1.91 3.02 -5.31
C LEU A 84 1.58 4.33 -6.03
N ARG A 85 2.55 5.25 -6.16
CA ARG A 85 2.37 6.48 -6.96
C ARG A 85 2.07 6.20 -8.43
N VAL A 86 2.53 5.08 -8.98
CA VAL A 86 2.23 4.69 -10.38
C VAL A 86 0.73 4.45 -10.58
N PHE A 87 0.05 3.87 -9.59
CA PHE A 87 -1.38 3.56 -9.69
C PHE A 87 -2.26 4.76 -9.31
N TYR A 88 -1.87 5.50 -8.28
CA TYR A 88 -2.71 6.56 -7.73
C TYR A 88 -2.39 7.96 -8.24
N ASN A 89 -1.27 8.14 -8.95
CA ASN A 89 -0.79 9.44 -9.42
C ASN A 89 -0.80 10.51 -8.31
N THR A 90 -0.53 10.09 -7.07
CA THR A 90 -0.46 11.00 -5.91
C THR A 90 0.79 11.86 -6.03
N ARG A 91 0.61 13.18 -5.92
CA ARG A 91 1.70 14.17 -5.90
C ARG A 91 2.50 14.08 -4.60
#